data_AF-A0A818E954-F1
#
_entry.id   AF-A0A818E954-F1
#
_cell.length_a   1.000
_cell.length_b   1.000
_cell.length_c   1.000
_cell.angle_alpha   90.00
_cell.angle_beta   90.00
_cell.angle_gamma   90.00
#
_symmetry.space_group_name_H-M   'P 1'
#
loop_
_entity.id
_entity.type
_entity.pdbx_description
1 polymer ?
#
loop_
_entity_poly.entity_id
_entity_poly.type
_entity_poly.pdbx_seq_one_letter_code
_entity_poly.pdbx_strand_id
1 'polypeptide(L)'
;ILDFGLARVATNGLQTGYVSTRWWRAPEVFINWERYDEKVDIWSVGCIMAELILLKPLFAGTDHIDQLTKIFDVVGTPDLATLDEVCEP
;
A
#
# COMPACT_ATOMS: atom_id res chain seq x y z
N ILE A 1 -1.31 -18.12 -6.19
CA ILE A 1 -0.28 -17.07 -6.26
C ILE A 1 0.43 -17.24 -7.59
N LEU A 2 0.42 -16.21 -8.41
CA LEU A 2 1.00 -16.21 -9.76
C LEU A 2 1.87 -14.94 -9.88
N ASP A 3 2.75 -14.92 -10.89
CA ASP A 3 3.62 -13.78 -11.22
C ASP A 3 4.64 -13.38 -10.13
N PHE A 4 5.77 -14.10 -10.11
CA PHE A 4 6.94 -13.74 -9.30
C PHE A 4 7.87 -12.73 -10.00
N GLY A 5 7.47 -12.13 -11.13
CA GLY A 5 8.32 -11.21 -11.91
C GLY A 5 8.72 -9.93 -11.14
N LEU A 6 8.02 -9.66 -10.04
CA LEU A 6 8.23 -8.51 -9.16
C LEU A 6 8.63 -8.90 -7.74
N ALA A 7 8.72 -10.21 -7.45
CA ALA A 7 9.11 -10.70 -6.13
C ALA A 7 10.57 -10.33 -5.84
N ARG A 8 10.84 -9.92 -4.59
CA ARG A 8 12.18 -9.58 -4.13
C ARG A 8 12.47 -10.27 -2.80
N VAL A 9 13.75 -10.58 -2.58
CA VAL A 9 14.21 -11.00 -1.25
C VAL A 9 14.14 -9.77 -0.34
N ALA A 10 13.61 -9.93 0.87
CA ALA A 10 13.64 -8.90 1.91
C ALA A 10 15.11 -8.60 2.27
N THR A 11 15.67 -7.60 1.58
CA THR A 11 17.02 -7.07 1.78
C THR A 11 16.89 -5.58 2.05
N ASN A 12 17.81 -5.02 2.85
CA ASN A 12 17.85 -3.58 3.21
C ASN A 12 18.19 -2.64 2.03
N GLY A 13 17.87 -3.02 0.79
CA GLY A 13 18.14 -2.23 -0.42
C GLY A 13 16.88 -1.52 -0.92
N LEU A 14 17.09 -0.41 -1.66
CA LEU A 14 16.00 0.39 -2.24
C LEU A 14 15.01 -0.48 -3.00
N GLN A 15 13.76 -0.45 -2.56
CA GLN A 15 12.66 -1.04 -3.29
C GLN A 15 12.10 -0.02 -4.30
N THR A 16 11.55 -0.49 -5.42
CA THR A 16 10.94 0.38 -6.43
C THR A 16 9.46 0.58 -6.10
N GLY A 17 9.00 1.82 -5.94
CA GLY A 17 7.60 2.14 -5.58
C GLY A 17 6.57 1.97 -6.70
N TYR A 18 7.01 1.75 -7.94
CA TYR A 18 6.13 1.68 -9.12
C TYR A 18 5.75 0.25 -9.50
N VAL A 19 5.30 -0.52 -8.52
CA VAL A 19 5.02 -1.96 -8.70
C VAL A 19 3.64 -2.29 -8.13
N SER A 20 2.89 -3.18 -8.78
CA SER A 20 1.46 -3.51 -8.50
C SER A 20 0.43 -2.52 -9.04
N THR A 21 -0.82 -2.94 -9.18
CA THR A 21 -1.94 -2.10 -9.61
C THR A 21 -2.40 -1.23 -8.44
N ARG A 22 -2.64 0.07 -8.69
CA ARG A 22 -2.77 1.12 -7.65
C ARG A 22 -3.76 0.79 -6.52
N TRP A 23 -4.88 0.14 -6.83
CA TRP A 23 -6.02 -0.01 -5.92
C TRP A 23 -5.75 -0.90 -4.70
N TRP A 24 -4.72 -1.75 -4.76
CA TRP A 24 -4.37 -2.69 -3.69
C TRP A 24 -3.07 -2.30 -2.96
N ARG A 25 -2.47 -1.15 -3.26
CA ARG A 25 -1.22 -0.70 -2.61
C ARG A 25 -1.48 -0.14 -1.22
N ALA A 26 -0.56 -0.45 -0.31
CA ALA A 26 -0.55 0.06 1.05
C ALA A 26 -0.15 1.55 1.10
N PRO A 27 -0.66 2.34 2.06
CA PRO A 27 -0.39 3.78 2.16
C PRO A 27 1.11 4.12 2.29
N GLU A 28 1.88 3.32 3.01
CA GLU A 28 3.32 3.48 3.21
C GLU A 28 4.14 3.38 1.92
N VAL A 29 3.65 2.64 0.92
CA VAL A 29 4.31 2.52 -0.40
C VAL A 29 4.33 3.87 -1.13
N PHE A 30 3.37 4.76 -0.84
CA PHE A 30 3.31 6.10 -1.41
C PHE A 30 4.18 7.12 -0.65
N ILE A 31 4.43 6.88 0.63
CA ILE A 31 5.14 7.80 1.53
C ILE A 31 6.64 7.46 1.58
N ASN A 32 6.99 6.19 1.73
CA ASN A 32 8.35 5.69 1.83
C ASN A 32 8.56 4.51 0.86
N TRP A 33 8.65 4.84 -0.43
CA TRP A 33 8.78 3.86 -1.51
C TRP A 33 10.09 3.04 -1.45
N GLU A 34 11.10 3.52 -0.74
CA GLU A 34 12.42 2.89 -0.65
C GLU A 34 12.48 1.81 0.44
N ARG A 35 11.62 1.90 1.46
CA ARG A 35 11.60 1.03 2.65
C ARG A 35 10.18 0.63 3.03
N TYR A 36 9.67 -0.40 2.38
CA TYR A 36 8.45 -1.09 2.77
C TYR A 36 8.72 -2.56 3.10
N ASP A 37 7.93 -3.10 4.03
CA ASP A 37 8.10 -4.46 4.54
C ASP A 37 7.14 -5.44 3.87
N GLU A 38 7.25 -6.75 4.16
CA GLU A 38 6.30 -7.75 3.66
C GLU A 38 4.84 -7.49 4.08
N LYS A 39 4.61 -6.59 5.04
CA LYS A 39 3.26 -6.19 5.51
C LYS A 39 2.41 -5.57 4.40
N VAL A 40 3.02 -5.01 3.35
CA VAL A 40 2.29 -4.48 2.18
C VAL A 40 1.46 -5.56 1.46
N ASP A 41 1.90 -6.82 1.53
CA ASP A 41 1.16 -7.95 0.96
C ASP A 41 -0.10 -8.26 1.78
N ILE A 42 -0.03 -8.10 3.12
CA ILE A 42 -1.19 -8.29 4.00
C ILE A 42 -2.24 -7.22 3.73
N TRP A 43 -1.82 -5.97 3.51
CA TRP A 43 -2.73 -4.89 3.10
C TRP A 43 -3.46 -5.24 1.79
N SER A 44 -2.71 -5.72 0.80
CA SER A 44 -3.25 -6.14 -0.50
C SER A 44 -4.31 -7.24 -0.34
N VAL A 45 -4.05 -8.24 0.50
CA VAL A 45 -5.01 -9.31 0.83
C VAL A 45 -6.29 -8.74 1.45
N GLY A 46 -6.18 -7.79 2.37
CA GLY A 46 -7.34 -7.11 2.97
C GLY A 46 -8.19 -6.39 1.93
N CYS A 47 -7.55 -5.66 1.01
CA CYS A 47 -8.24 -4.98 -0.08
C CYS A 47 -8.98 -5.96 -1.01
N ILE A 48 -8.35 -7.08 -1.38
CA ILE A 48 -8.97 -8.13 -2.21
C ILE A 48 -10.15 -8.77 -1.47
N MET A 49 -9.99 -9.08 -0.18
CA MET A 49 -11.06 -9.67 0.63
C MET A 49 -12.29 -8.75 0.69
N ALA A 50 -12.08 -7.45 0.90
CA ALA A 50 -13.16 -6.47 0.89
C ALA A 50 -13.81 -6.34 -0.49
N GLU A 51 -13.03 -6.37 -1.57
CA GLU A 51 -13.54 -6.33 -2.94
C GLU A 51 -14.40 -7.56 -3.28
N LEU A 52 -14.03 -8.75 -2.81
CA LEU A 52 -14.83 -9.96 -2.98
C LEU A 52 -16.19 -9.85 -2.26
N ILE A 53 -16.24 -9.18 -1.11
CA ILE A 53 -17.48 -8.97 -0.34
C ILE A 53 -18.35 -7.88 -1.00
N LEU A 54 -17.73 -6.79 -1.45
CA LEU A 54 -18.42 -5.62 -1.99
C LEU A 54 -18.75 -5.74 -3.49
N LEU A 55 -18.13 -6.71 -4.18
CA LEU A 55 -18.12 -6.86 -5.64
C LEU A 55 -17.66 -5.60 -6.39
N LYS A 56 -16.87 -4.77 -5.72
CA LYS A 56 -16.25 -3.55 -6.26
C LYS A 56 -14.94 -3.27 -5.53
N PRO A 57 -13.95 -2.62 -6.17
CA PRO A 57 -12.69 -2.29 -5.51
C PRO A 57 -12.92 -1.44 -4.26
N LEU A 58 -12.22 -1.78 -3.18
CA LEU A 58 -12.33 -1.05 -1.91
C LEU A 58 -11.83 0.40 -2.06
N PHE A 59 -10.70 0.58 -2.73
CA PHE A 59 -10.06 1.88 -2.94
C PHE A 59 -9.78 2.13 -4.42
N ALA A 60 -10.76 2.67 -5.13
CA ALA A 60 -10.65 2.99 -6.56
C ALA A 60 -10.11 4.41 -6.81
N GLY A 61 -8.83 4.66 -6.52
CA GLY A 61 -8.18 5.96 -6.68
C GLY A 61 -7.77 6.29 -8.13
N THR A 62 -8.04 7.53 -8.57
CA THR A 62 -7.69 8.04 -9.90
C THR A 62 -6.22 8.47 -10.02
N ASP A 63 -5.61 8.88 -8.92
CA ASP A 63 -4.18 9.20 -8.77
C ASP A 63 -3.69 8.83 -7.35
N HIS A 64 -2.43 9.14 -7.01
CA HIS A 64 -1.85 8.79 -5.72
C HIS A 64 -2.49 9.53 -4.54
N ILE A 65 -2.89 10.79 -4.73
CA ILE A 65 -3.51 11.61 -3.69
C ILE A 65 -4.95 11.14 -3.47
N ASP A 66 -5.70 10.88 -4.53
CA ASP A 66 -7.05 10.33 -4.45
C ASP A 66 -7.05 8.93 -3.82
N GLN A 67 -6.06 8.08 -4.14
CA GLN A 67 -5.89 6.78 -3.49
C GLN A 67 -5.67 6.92 -1.98
N LEU A 68 -4.73 7.77 -1.54
CA LEU A 68 -4.47 8.02 -0.12
C LEU A 68 -5.68 8.60 0.60
N THR A 69 -6.38 9.54 -0.04
CA THR A 69 -7.59 10.16 0.51
C THR A 69 -8.65 9.09 0.81
N LYS A 70 -8.94 8.21 -0.16
CA LYS A 70 -9.90 7.10 0.02
C LYS A 70 -9.48 6.13 1.11
N ILE A 71 -8.18 5.89 1.28
CA ILE A 71 -7.66 5.04 2.35
C ILE A 71 -7.93 5.67 3.71
N PHE A 72 -7.57 6.95 3.88
CA PHE A 72 -7.76 7.67 5.14
C PHE A 72 -9.23 7.91 5.48
N ASP A 73 -10.12 8.02 4.49
CA ASP A 73 -11.57 8.10 4.72
C ASP A 73 -12.14 6.84 5.40
N VAL A 74 -11.51 5.68 5.21
CA VAL A 74 -11.98 4.39 5.76
C VAL A 74 -11.21 4.01 7.03
N VAL A 75 -9.88 4.15 7.02
CA VAL A 75 -9.00 3.69 8.11
C VAL A 75 -8.74 4.78 9.14
N GLY A 76 -9.01 6.04 8.79
CA GLY A 76 -8.64 7.21 9.57
C GLY A 76 -7.29 7.80 9.14
N THR A 77 -7.05 9.06 9.52
CA THR A 77 -5.77 9.72 9.30
C THR A 77 -4.76 9.28 10.37
N PRO A 78 -3.53 8.90 9.98
CA PRO A 78 -2.48 8.57 10.93
C PRO A 78 -2.14 9.77 11.80
N ASP A 79 -1.77 9.52 13.06
CA ASP A 79 -1.22 10.52 13.96
C ASP A 79 0.23 10.87 13.59
N LEU A 80 0.72 12.00 14.11
CA LEU A 80 2.05 12.50 13.78
C LEU A 80 3.16 11.50 14.15
N ALA A 81 3.01 10.73 15.22
CA ALA A 81 4.02 9.73 15.60
C ALA A 81 4.15 8.62 14.56
N THR A 82 3.02 8.12 14.05
CA THR A 82 3.00 7.11 12.98
C THR A 82 3.57 7.68 11.67
N LEU A 83 3.30 8.95 11.37
CA LEU A 83 3.84 9.60 10.19
C LEU A 83 5.36 9.81 10.28
N ASP A 84 5.86 10.19 11.45
CA ASP A 84 7.28 10.39 11.68
C ASP A 84 8.04 9.06 11.56
N GLU A 85 7.51 7.96 12.09
CA GLU A 85 8.11 6.61 11.94
C GLU A 85 8.24 6.19 10.47
N VAL A 86 7.26 6.52 9.64
CA VAL A 86 7.28 6.18 8.20
C VAL A 86 8.17 7.14 7.40
N CYS A 87 8.28 8.40 7.82
CA CYS A 87 9.09 9.43 7.14
C CYS A 87 10.55 9.47 7.57
N GLU A 88 10.91 8.89 8.72
CA GLU A 88 12.30 8.90 9.20
C GLU A 88 13.25 8.06 8.31
N PRO A 89 14.47 8.58 8.05
CA PRO A 89 15.42 8.01 7.08
C PRO A 89 16.22 6.79 7.56
#